data_AF-A0A9D1VN12-F1
#
_entry.id   AF-A0A9D1VN12-F1
#
_cell.length_a   1.000
_cell.length_b   1.000
_cell.length_c   1.000
_cell.angle_alpha   90.00
_cell.angle_beta   90.00
_cell.angle_gamma   90.00
#
_symmetry.space_group_name_H-M   'P 1'
#
loop_
_entity.id
_entity.type
_entity.pdbx_description
1 polymer ?
#
loop_
_entity_poly.entity_id
_entity_poly.type
_entity_poly.pdbx_seq_one_letter_code
_entity_poly.pdbx_strand_id
1 'polypeptide(L)'
;QKPALEEMLKFDNGILQAATAFGKTVVCSAMIAEKKVNTLIILESSALLDQWKEALEQFLDIEEQLPEYKTKSGQIRVRKSLIGKLQGPHDSMTGIVDIAMAGSLRKKGEWHPLLDQYGMVLVDECHHAASDTIREILQKVPAKYVYGVTATPKRADGLEKINDMLLGPIRYSYSAKEKVKAQGIPHLVYPRFTRTVFPRGIIKEKIHPNEAYEILRQNTVRDEQILSDVKECIAAGRTPVILSRYKDHAERLYEQIKEYADKVFLMTGNNSKKEHKQIREQLQRTDPQETLVLIATGSLIGEGFDFPRLDTLFMATPVSFRSVVEQYAGRLNRNYAGKKDVIIFDYVDSHISMFEKMYAKRLKAYRQIGYEICSGLHGEKQEVNAIFDGESYRKIFRKDLLEAGQRIVISSSVISAKKIYDLIDMLKEKQESGIEVTIITWEPDAYGFGDAAFWMGLHEDMRQAGFFMKTVENSCENFAVIDQEIVWYGNIHLLGKEKIEDNIMRVKDKKIAAELMELAFQ
;
A
#
# COMPACT_ATOMS: atom_id res chain seq x y z
N GLN A 1 -6.45 -19.33 11.20
CA GLN A 1 -6.06 -18.99 12.58
C GLN A 1 -5.61 -20.23 13.36
N LYS A 2 -6.41 -21.30 13.51
CA LYS A 2 -5.97 -22.54 14.20
C LYS A 2 -4.61 -23.11 13.72
N PRO A 3 -4.35 -23.26 12.40
CA PRO A 3 -3.04 -23.73 11.95
C PRO A 3 -1.88 -22.80 12.34
N ALA A 4 -2.14 -21.49 12.39
CA ALA A 4 -1.14 -20.53 12.83
C ALA A 4 -0.81 -20.68 14.32
N LEU A 5 -1.83 -20.87 15.16
CA LEU A 5 -1.65 -21.11 16.59
C LEU A 5 -0.84 -22.41 16.83
N GLU A 6 -1.28 -23.51 16.22
CA GLU A 6 -0.62 -24.81 16.35
C GLU A 6 0.85 -24.77 15.92
N GLU A 7 1.16 -24.06 14.83
CA GLU A 7 2.53 -23.92 14.36
C GLU A 7 3.37 -23.03 15.28
N MET A 8 2.82 -21.90 15.74
CA MET A 8 3.53 -20.97 16.63
C MET A 8 3.86 -21.61 17.99
N LEU A 9 2.97 -22.44 18.54
CA LEU A 9 3.15 -23.06 19.86
C LEU A 9 4.27 -24.11 19.91
N LYS A 10 4.68 -24.68 18.76
CA LYS A 10 5.78 -25.66 18.65
C LYS A 10 7.15 -25.06 18.99
N PHE A 11 7.27 -23.75 18.94
CA PHE A 11 8.53 -23.04 19.14
C PHE A 11 8.43 -22.07 20.30
N ASP A 12 9.55 -21.82 20.97
CA ASP A 12 9.63 -20.81 22.05
C ASP A 12 9.81 -19.40 21.48
N ASN A 13 10.19 -19.29 20.21
CA ASN A 13 10.31 -18.04 19.49
C ASN A 13 9.84 -18.14 18.04
N GLY A 14 9.46 -17.01 17.48
CA GLY A 14 9.21 -16.92 16.05
C GLY A 14 8.34 -15.75 15.64
N ILE A 15 8.22 -15.58 14.33
CA ILE A 15 7.39 -14.54 13.74
C ILE A 15 6.14 -15.15 13.09
N LEU A 16 4.97 -14.64 13.47
CA LEU A 16 3.73 -14.83 12.72
C LEU A 16 3.62 -13.72 11.67
N GLN A 17 3.87 -14.07 10.42
CA GLN A 17 3.59 -13.19 9.29
C GLN A 17 2.12 -13.38 8.89
N ALA A 18 1.28 -12.38 9.10
CA ALA A 18 -0.13 -12.47 8.73
C ALA A 18 -0.69 -11.13 8.25
N ALA A 19 -1.37 -11.16 7.11
CA ALA A 19 -2.06 -10.00 6.54
C ALA A 19 -2.96 -9.29 7.55
N THR A 20 -3.19 -7.99 7.35
CA THR A 20 -4.12 -7.22 8.18
C THR A 20 -5.52 -7.86 8.14
N ALA A 21 -6.25 -7.80 9.26
CA ALA A 21 -7.53 -8.50 9.45
C ALA A 21 -7.49 -10.04 9.32
N PHE A 22 -6.32 -10.69 9.44
CA PHE A 22 -6.22 -12.13 9.74
C PHE A 22 -6.66 -12.47 11.18
N GLY A 23 -6.69 -11.48 12.07
CA GLY A 23 -6.93 -11.67 13.51
C GLY A 23 -5.66 -12.02 14.28
N LYS A 24 -4.56 -11.29 14.03
CA LYS A 24 -3.28 -11.43 14.75
C LYS A 24 -3.50 -11.38 16.27
N THR A 25 -4.26 -10.40 16.74
CA THR A 25 -4.60 -10.24 18.16
C THR A 25 -5.33 -11.46 18.73
N VAL A 26 -6.21 -12.10 17.97
CA VAL A 26 -6.92 -13.33 18.40
C VAL A 26 -5.94 -14.48 18.58
N VAL A 27 -5.01 -14.68 17.63
CA VAL A 27 -3.98 -15.71 17.74
C VAL A 27 -3.06 -15.44 18.92
N CYS A 28 -2.67 -14.19 19.14
CA CYS A 28 -1.88 -13.79 20.30
C CYS A 28 -2.60 -14.05 21.62
N SER A 29 -3.87 -13.69 21.75
CA SER A 29 -4.67 -14.02 22.94
C SER A 29 -4.71 -15.52 23.18
N ALA A 30 -4.94 -16.32 22.13
CA ALA A 30 -4.90 -17.77 22.26
C ALA A 30 -3.51 -18.29 22.71
N MET A 31 -2.42 -17.72 22.20
CA MET A 31 -1.07 -18.08 22.66
C MET A 31 -0.85 -17.76 24.15
N ILE A 32 -1.37 -16.62 24.63
CA ILE A 32 -1.33 -16.26 26.06
C ILE A 32 -2.08 -17.30 26.89
N ALA A 33 -3.29 -17.67 26.46
CA ALA A 33 -4.14 -18.67 27.14
C ALA A 33 -3.50 -20.08 27.18
N GLU A 34 -2.77 -20.46 26.13
CA GLU A 34 -2.09 -21.76 26.04
C GLU A 34 -0.77 -21.80 26.83
N LYS A 35 0.02 -20.71 26.80
CA LYS A 35 1.30 -20.65 27.52
C LYS A 35 1.14 -20.41 29.02
N LYS A 36 0.06 -19.74 29.45
CA LYS A 36 -0.27 -19.49 30.87
C LYS A 36 0.87 -18.91 31.69
N VAL A 37 1.61 -17.99 31.10
CA VAL A 37 2.65 -17.21 31.78
C VAL A 37 2.31 -15.73 31.70
N ASN A 38 2.86 -14.96 32.62
CA ASN A 38 2.73 -13.51 32.55
C ASN A 38 3.33 -12.98 31.24
N THR A 39 2.61 -12.07 30.60
CA THR A 39 2.88 -11.63 29.23
C THR A 39 2.99 -10.12 29.13
N LEU A 40 4.04 -9.66 28.44
CA LEU A 40 4.21 -8.28 28.00
C LEU A 40 3.94 -8.16 26.50
N ILE A 41 3.00 -7.30 26.13
CA ILE A 41 2.71 -6.94 24.74
C ILE A 41 3.30 -5.57 24.45
N ILE A 42 4.21 -5.49 23.49
CA ILE A 42 4.92 -4.28 23.10
C ILE A 42 4.28 -3.70 21.84
N LEU A 43 3.89 -2.42 21.92
CA LEU A 43 3.31 -1.65 20.82
C LEU A 43 4.19 -0.44 20.50
N GLU A 44 4.28 -0.08 19.21
CA GLU A 44 4.89 1.19 18.79
C GLU A 44 3.90 2.35 18.74
N SER A 45 2.62 2.04 18.48
CA SER A 45 1.59 3.03 18.21
C SER A 45 0.50 2.99 19.25
N SER A 46 0.20 4.17 19.81
CA SER A 46 -0.84 4.29 20.83
C SER A 46 -2.26 4.04 20.30
N ALA A 47 -2.44 4.08 18.97
CA ALA A 47 -3.71 3.80 18.33
C ALA A 47 -4.18 2.35 18.54
N LEU A 48 -3.24 1.41 18.77
CA LEU A 48 -3.49 -0.02 18.93
C LEU A 48 -3.75 -0.41 20.38
N LEU A 49 -3.45 0.46 21.35
CA LEU A 49 -3.44 0.11 22.77
C LEU A 49 -4.83 -0.26 23.29
N ASP A 50 -5.83 0.56 22.99
CA ASP A 50 -7.21 0.29 23.41
C ASP A 50 -7.79 -0.91 22.66
N GLN A 51 -7.48 -1.07 21.37
CA GLN A 51 -7.89 -2.23 20.58
C GLN A 51 -7.32 -3.55 21.15
N TRP A 52 -6.05 -3.55 21.55
CA TRP A 52 -5.43 -4.71 22.20
C TRP A 52 -6.10 -5.02 23.53
N LYS A 53 -6.37 -3.99 24.35
CA LYS A 53 -7.05 -4.20 25.63
C LYS A 53 -8.44 -4.82 25.42
N GLU A 54 -9.26 -4.24 24.56
CA GLU A 54 -10.62 -4.73 24.28
C GLU A 54 -10.57 -6.19 23.78
N ALA A 55 -9.62 -6.53 22.92
CA ALA A 55 -9.44 -7.90 22.45
C ALA A 55 -9.01 -8.87 23.56
N LEU A 56 -8.09 -8.47 24.45
CA LEU A 56 -7.71 -9.30 25.59
C LEU A 56 -8.88 -9.51 26.55
N GLU A 57 -9.63 -8.45 26.87
CA GLU A 57 -10.84 -8.54 27.73
C GLU A 57 -11.94 -9.40 27.10
N GLN A 58 -12.03 -9.44 25.77
CA GLN A 58 -13.00 -10.27 25.06
C GLN A 58 -12.60 -11.74 24.99
N PHE A 59 -11.32 -12.03 24.77
CA PHE A 59 -10.85 -13.38 24.43
C PHE A 59 -10.19 -14.14 25.58
N LEU A 60 -9.77 -13.45 26.65
CA LEU A 60 -9.13 -14.08 27.80
C LEU A 60 -10.04 -14.06 29.02
N ASP A 61 -10.14 -15.21 29.67
CA ASP A 61 -10.58 -15.32 31.05
C ASP A 61 -9.35 -15.52 31.93
N ILE A 62 -9.10 -14.59 32.86
CA ILE A 62 -7.89 -14.57 33.69
C ILE A 62 -8.32 -14.78 35.15
N GLU A 63 -8.08 -15.98 35.65
CA GLU A 63 -8.38 -16.37 37.03
C GLU A 63 -7.22 -16.03 37.98
N GLU A 64 -6.94 -14.74 38.15
CA GLU A 64 -5.88 -14.24 39.04
C GLU A 64 -6.41 -13.20 40.03
N GLN A 65 -5.73 -13.05 41.17
CA GLN A 65 -6.06 -11.98 42.13
C GLN A 65 -5.60 -10.63 41.60
N LEU A 66 -6.43 -9.60 41.78
CA LEU A 66 -6.07 -8.24 41.39
C LEU A 66 -4.84 -7.78 42.19
N PRO A 67 -3.74 -7.38 41.51
CA PRO A 67 -2.51 -7.06 42.20
C PRO A 67 -2.63 -5.76 43.00
N GLU A 68 -1.92 -5.71 44.12
CA GLU A 68 -1.77 -4.52 44.94
C GLU A 68 -0.60 -3.65 44.46
N TYR A 69 -0.75 -2.33 44.58
CA TYR A 69 0.33 -1.39 44.30
C TYR A 69 0.38 -0.29 45.36
N LYS A 70 1.60 0.20 45.62
CA LYS A 70 1.84 1.28 46.57
C LYS A 70 1.83 2.63 45.86
N THR A 71 1.02 3.57 46.33
CA THR A 71 1.02 4.94 45.81
C THR A 71 2.26 5.70 46.27
N LYS A 72 2.55 6.85 45.64
CA LYS A 72 3.62 7.77 46.09
C LYS A 72 3.43 8.26 47.54
N SER A 73 2.18 8.30 48.02
CA SER A 73 1.82 8.63 49.41
C SER A 73 1.95 7.44 50.37
N GLY A 74 2.37 6.27 49.89
CA GLY A 74 2.56 5.06 50.69
C GLY A 74 1.31 4.22 50.92
N GLN A 75 0.15 4.62 50.39
CA GLN A 75 -1.09 3.86 50.52
C GLN A 75 -1.07 2.64 49.59
N ILE A 76 -1.52 1.50 50.11
CA ILE A 76 -1.74 0.29 49.31
C ILE A 76 -3.11 0.41 48.63
N ARG A 77 -3.16 0.14 47.34
CA ARG A 77 -4.39 0.12 46.54
C ARG A 77 -4.41 -1.13 45.67
N VAL A 78 -5.60 -1.65 45.40
CA VAL A 78 -5.82 -2.78 44.50
C VAL A 78 -6.02 -2.27 43.08
N ARG A 79 -5.45 -2.94 42.08
CA ARG A 79 -5.71 -2.65 40.66
C ARG A 79 -7.17 -2.94 40.33
N LYS A 80 -7.70 -2.29 39.29
CA LYS A 80 -9.09 -2.47 38.84
C LYS A 80 -9.25 -3.50 37.72
N SER A 81 -8.14 -3.98 37.18
CA SER A 81 -8.08 -4.90 36.04
C SER A 81 -6.80 -5.73 36.14
N LEU A 82 -6.85 -6.96 35.64
CA LEU A 82 -5.72 -7.86 35.47
C LEU A 82 -4.92 -7.55 34.19
N ILE A 83 -5.47 -6.70 33.31
CA ILE A 83 -4.81 -6.23 32.10
C ILE A 83 -4.30 -4.81 32.33
N GLY A 84 -2.98 -4.66 32.47
CA GLY A 84 -2.36 -3.37 32.71
C GLY A 84 -1.91 -2.65 31.44
N LYS A 85 -1.67 -1.35 31.58
CA LYS A 85 -1.24 -0.47 30.49
C LYS A 85 -0.06 0.40 30.91
N LEU A 86 0.89 0.60 30.01
CA LEU A 86 1.94 1.61 30.11
C LEU A 86 1.96 2.51 28.87
N GLN A 87 1.60 3.78 29.06
CA GLN A 87 1.62 4.81 28.02
C GLN A 87 2.06 6.16 28.58
N GLY A 88 3.24 6.62 28.17
CA GLY A 88 3.82 7.87 28.66
C GLY A 88 3.90 7.85 30.19
N PRO A 89 3.33 8.84 30.91
CA PRO A 89 3.34 8.85 32.38
C PRO A 89 2.31 7.90 33.01
N HIS A 90 1.32 7.43 32.25
CA HIS A 90 0.27 6.56 32.78
C HIS A 90 0.78 5.13 32.89
N ASP A 91 0.87 4.64 34.12
CA ASP A 91 1.33 3.30 34.46
C ASP A 91 0.29 2.58 35.33
N SER A 92 -0.26 1.53 34.74
CA SER A 92 -1.22 0.62 35.34
C SER A 92 -0.78 -0.83 35.20
N MET A 93 0.51 -1.08 34.95
CA MET A 93 1.02 -2.44 34.79
C MET A 93 0.76 -3.28 36.04
N THR A 94 0.48 -4.55 35.80
CA THR A 94 -0.02 -5.53 36.79
C THR A 94 1.01 -6.62 37.07
N GLY A 95 1.89 -6.91 36.11
CA GLY A 95 2.80 -8.05 36.12
C GLY A 95 2.16 -9.35 35.61
N ILE A 96 0.88 -9.31 35.18
CA ILE A 96 0.10 -10.47 34.73
C ILE A 96 0.01 -10.46 33.19
N VAL A 97 -0.87 -9.63 32.62
CA VAL A 97 -0.91 -9.37 31.18
C VAL A 97 -0.88 -7.86 31.00
N ASP A 98 0.17 -7.35 30.36
CA ASP A 98 0.38 -5.92 30.25
C ASP A 98 0.65 -5.48 28.82
N ILE A 99 0.05 -4.35 28.43
CA ILE A 99 0.28 -3.71 27.14
C ILE A 99 1.13 -2.45 27.37
N ALA A 100 2.29 -2.38 26.73
CA ALA A 100 3.23 -1.29 26.90
C ALA A 100 3.64 -0.65 25.57
N MET A 101 3.66 0.67 25.55
CA MET A 101 4.33 1.43 24.49
C MET A 101 5.84 1.23 24.61
N ALA A 102 6.52 0.84 23.54
CA ALA A 102 7.97 0.59 23.53
C ALA A 102 8.76 1.77 24.14
N GLY A 103 8.49 2.99 23.70
CA GLY A 103 9.13 4.20 24.21
C GLY A 103 8.78 4.58 25.66
N SER A 104 7.85 3.89 26.31
CA SER A 104 7.48 4.15 27.72
C SER A 104 8.13 3.18 28.71
N LEU A 105 8.71 2.07 28.23
CA LEU A 105 9.38 1.06 29.06
C LEU A 105 10.74 1.52 29.59
N ARG A 106 11.33 2.55 28.98
CA ARG A 106 12.56 3.21 29.44
C ARG A 106 12.27 4.68 29.74
N LYS A 107 12.52 5.13 30.98
CA LYS A 107 12.34 6.52 31.40
C LYS A 107 13.58 7.02 32.11
N LYS A 108 14.12 8.16 31.65
CA LYS A 108 15.32 8.80 32.24
C LYS A 108 16.52 7.84 32.36
N GLY A 109 16.67 6.92 31.40
CA GLY A 109 17.75 5.93 31.39
C GLY A 109 17.45 4.64 32.15
N GLU A 110 16.41 4.61 32.98
CA GLU A 110 16.03 3.45 33.79
C GLU A 110 14.92 2.62 33.11
N TRP A 111 15.03 1.30 33.24
CA TRP A 111 14.02 0.35 32.76
C TRP A 111 12.87 0.22 33.75
N HIS A 112 11.67 -0.07 33.23
CA HIS A 112 10.53 -0.37 34.08
C HIS A 112 10.82 -1.60 34.97
N PRO A 113 10.52 -1.57 36.29
CA PRO A 113 10.89 -2.65 37.21
C PRO A 113 10.28 -4.02 36.93
N LEU A 114 9.18 -4.08 36.17
CA LEU A 114 8.54 -5.34 35.77
C LEU A 114 9.16 -5.96 34.50
N LEU A 115 10.04 -5.24 33.80
CA LEU A 115 10.49 -5.64 32.46
C LEU A 115 11.16 -7.02 32.44
N ASP A 116 11.91 -7.35 33.49
CA ASP A 116 12.65 -8.60 33.62
C ASP A 116 11.84 -9.74 34.26
N GLN A 117 10.53 -9.54 34.50
CA GLN A 117 9.68 -10.49 35.22
C GLN A 117 8.77 -11.31 34.30
N TYR A 118 8.63 -10.93 33.03
CA TYR A 118 7.70 -11.59 32.10
C TYR A 118 8.24 -12.90 31.54
N GLY A 119 7.43 -13.95 31.58
CA GLY A 119 7.72 -15.24 30.95
C GLY A 119 7.48 -15.25 29.44
N MET A 120 6.67 -14.32 28.93
CA MET A 120 6.36 -14.17 27.52
C MET A 120 6.38 -12.71 27.05
N VAL A 121 6.95 -12.47 25.88
CA VAL A 121 6.92 -11.18 25.18
C VAL A 121 6.30 -11.34 23.79
N LEU A 122 5.36 -10.44 23.48
CA LEU A 122 4.76 -10.30 22.16
C LEU A 122 5.08 -8.91 21.61
N VAL A 123 5.66 -8.85 20.41
CA VAL A 123 5.89 -7.58 19.70
C VAL A 123 4.89 -7.46 18.56
N ASP A 124 3.97 -6.50 18.63
CA ASP A 124 3.08 -6.18 17.51
C ASP A 124 3.79 -5.28 16.49
N GLU A 125 3.41 -5.42 15.22
CA GLU A 125 4.10 -4.83 14.08
C GLU A 125 5.64 -4.99 14.18
N CYS A 126 6.08 -6.21 14.49
CA CYS A 126 7.48 -6.55 14.78
C CYS A 126 8.46 -6.32 13.63
N HIS A 127 7.99 -5.85 12.47
CA HIS A 127 8.87 -5.35 11.42
C HIS A 127 9.66 -4.11 11.87
N HIS A 128 9.18 -3.43 12.92
CA HIS A 128 9.91 -2.40 13.64
C HIS A 128 10.74 -2.92 14.82
N ALA A 129 10.84 -4.24 15.07
CA ALA A 129 11.54 -4.77 16.24
C ALA A 129 13.06 -4.46 16.28
N ALA A 130 13.60 -4.00 15.16
CA ALA A 130 14.94 -3.45 15.08
C ALA A 130 14.97 -1.92 14.96
N SER A 131 13.96 -1.23 15.50
CA SER A 131 14.14 0.09 16.08
C SER A 131 15.05 -0.04 17.31
N ASP A 132 15.87 0.97 17.59
CA ASP A 132 16.85 0.90 18.68
C ASP A 132 16.16 0.58 20.02
N THR A 133 14.99 1.17 20.26
CA THR A 133 14.19 0.95 21.47
C THR A 133 13.73 -0.50 21.62
N ILE A 134 13.11 -1.10 20.61
CA ILE A 134 12.61 -2.49 20.73
C ILE A 134 13.77 -3.46 20.80
N ARG A 135 14.85 -3.21 20.05
CA ARG A 135 16.07 -4.01 20.14
C ARG A 135 16.64 -4.03 21.55
N GLU A 136 16.79 -2.87 22.18
CA GLU A 136 17.27 -2.77 23.56
C GLU A 136 16.34 -3.51 24.55
N ILE A 137 15.02 -3.41 24.36
CA ILE A 137 14.04 -4.13 25.17
C ILE A 137 14.23 -5.65 25.02
N LEU A 138 14.24 -6.17 23.78
CA LEU A 138 14.37 -7.60 23.51
C LEU A 138 15.70 -8.18 23.99
N GLN A 139 16.77 -7.38 24.01
CA GLN A 139 18.06 -7.78 24.59
C GLN A 139 18.07 -7.83 26.12
N LYS A 140 17.15 -7.11 26.79
CA LYS A 140 17.08 -7.01 28.25
C LYS A 140 16.13 -8.03 28.88
N VAL A 141 15.06 -8.41 28.18
CA VAL A 141 14.01 -9.27 28.73
C VAL A 141 14.48 -10.74 28.77
N PRO A 142 14.41 -11.43 29.93
CA PRO A 142 14.82 -12.83 30.07
C PRO A 142 13.71 -13.84 29.72
N ALA A 143 12.63 -13.40 29.04
CA ALA A 143 11.46 -14.22 28.75
C ALA A 143 11.83 -15.49 27.99
N LYS A 144 11.25 -16.62 28.39
CA LYS A 144 11.39 -17.89 27.68
C LYS A 144 10.70 -17.83 26.31
N TYR A 145 9.53 -17.21 26.25
CA TYR A 145 8.72 -17.14 25.05
C TYR A 145 8.79 -15.74 24.43
N VAL A 146 9.24 -15.63 23.18
CA VAL A 146 9.40 -14.33 22.51
C VAL A 146 8.89 -14.42 21.09
N TYR A 147 7.79 -13.72 20.79
CA TYR A 147 7.18 -13.76 19.46
C TYR A 147 6.97 -12.38 18.87
N GLY A 148 7.04 -12.32 17.54
CA GLY A 148 6.66 -11.15 16.76
C GLY A 148 5.44 -11.43 15.89
N VAL A 149 4.58 -10.42 15.72
CA VAL A 149 3.49 -10.48 14.75
C VAL A 149 3.56 -9.29 13.81
N THR A 150 3.44 -9.52 12.50
CA THR A 150 3.52 -8.44 11.49
C THR A 150 2.82 -8.84 10.20
N ALA A 151 2.30 -7.87 9.45
CA ALA A 151 1.85 -8.14 8.08
C ALA A 151 3.03 -8.19 7.09
N THR A 152 4.07 -7.40 7.35
CA THR A 152 5.15 -7.09 6.41
C THR A 152 6.51 -7.33 7.06
N PRO A 153 7.07 -8.55 7.02
CA PRO A 153 8.34 -8.85 7.71
C PRO A 153 9.54 -8.19 7.03
N LYS A 154 9.44 -7.85 5.74
CA LYS A 154 10.51 -7.18 4.98
C LYS A 154 10.54 -5.69 5.28
N ARG A 155 11.72 -5.17 5.65
CA ARG A 155 11.94 -3.74 5.90
C ARG A 155 12.41 -3.03 4.62
N ALA A 156 12.22 -1.71 4.58
CA ALA A 156 12.70 -0.88 3.48
C ALA A 156 14.23 -0.64 3.50
N ASP A 157 14.87 -0.86 4.64
CA ASP A 157 16.31 -0.66 4.86
C ASP A 157 17.15 -1.94 4.79
N GLY A 158 16.52 -3.11 4.52
CA GLY A 158 17.22 -4.39 4.40
C GLY A 158 17.66 -5.02 5.73
N LEU A 159 17.22 -4.47 6.87
CA LEU A 159 17.60 -4.95 8.20
C LEU A 159 16.65 -6.02 8.77
N GLU A 160 15.84 -6.67 7.92
CA GLU A 160 14.88 -7.69 8.36
C GLU A 160 15.54 -8.86 9.12
N LYS A 161 16.80 -9.19 8.81
CA LYS A 161 17.54 -10.27 9.50
C LYS A 161 17.71 -10.03 10.99
N ILE A 162 17.67 -8.77 11.44
CA ILE A 162 17.74 -8.46 12.87
C ILE A 162 16.48 -8.97 13.58
N ASN A 163 15.32 -8.91 12.93
CA ASN A 163 14.08 -9.44 13.49
C ASN A 163 14.21 -10.97 13.68
N ASP A 164 14.78 -11.67 12.71
CA ASP A 164 15.02 -13.12 12.82
C ASP A 164 16.00 -13.46 13.95
N MET A 165 17.02 -12.62 14.19
CA MET A 165 17.98 -12.80 15.28
C MET A 165 17.36 -12.58 16.66
N LEU A 166 16.45 -11.60 16.80
CA LEU A 166 15.84 -11.24 18.08
C LEU A 166 14.59 -12.07 18.41
N LEU A 167 13.79 -12.42 17.39
CA LEU A 167 12.48 -13.04 17.54
C LEU A 167 12.43 -14.46 16.98
N GLY A 168 13.44 -14.93 16.26
CA GLY A 168 13.42 -16.19 15.53
C GLY A 168 12.80 -16.07 14.13
N PRO A 169 12.88 -17.14 13.31
CA PRO A 169 12.41 -17.11 11.93
C PRO A 169 10.88 -17.03 11.84
N ILE A 170 10.37 -16.73 10.64
CA ILE A 170 8.94 -16.84 10.33
C ILE A 170 8.50 -18.30 10.51
N ARG A 171 7.60 -18.55 11.46
CA ARG A 171 7.06 -19.89 11.74
C ARG A 171 5.81 -20.19 10.93
N TYR A 172 4.98 -19.17 10.73
CA TYR A 172 3.77 -19.27 9.94
C TYR A 172 3.59 -18.01 9.10
N SER A 173 3.20 -18.19 7.84
CA SER A 173 2.92 -17.09 6.92
C SER A 173 1.52 -17.24 6.35
N TYR A 174 0.75 -16.15 6.38
CA TYR A 174 -0.51 -15.99 5.67
C TYR A 174 -0.51 -14.66 4.94
N SER A 175 -0.27 -14.73 3.64
CA SER A 175 -0.08 -13.58 2.78
C SER A 175 -1.39 -12.85 2.49
N ALA A 176 -1.28 -11.57 2.11
CA ALA A 176 -2.43 -10.80 1.67
C ALA A 176 -3.08 -11.43 0.42
N LYS A 177 -2.29 -12.03 -0.46
CA LYS A 177 -2.75 -12.75 -1.66
C LYS A 177 -3.61 -13.97 -1.33
N GLU A 178 -3.22 -14.75 -0.33
CA GLU A 178 -4.05 -15.87 0.15
C GLU A 178 -5.35 -15.37 0.77
N LYS A 179 -5.31 -14.25 1.50
CA LYS A 179 -6.51 -13.62 2.05
C LYS A 179 -7.46 -13.13 0.95
N VAL A 180 -6.95 -12.42 -0.04
CA VAL A 180 -7.69 -11.95 -1.22
C VAL A 180 -8.36 -13.13 -1.92
N LYS A 181 -7.60 -14.21 -2.15
CA LYS A 181 -8.12 -15.44 -2.77
C LYS A 181 -9.21 -16.12 -1.92
N ALA A 182 -9.03 -16.18 -0.60
CA ALA A 182 -9.99 -16.79 0.32
C ALA A 182 -11.30 -15.98 0.44
N GLN A 183 -11.26 -14.67 0.21
CA GLN A 183 -12.45 -13.82 0.25
C GLN A 183 -13.39 -14.06 -0.94
N GLY A 184 -12.85 -14.53 -2.07
CA GLY A 184 -13.66 -14.92 -3.24
C GLY A 184 -14.31 -13.75 -3.99
N ILE A 185 -13.95 -12.51 -3.67
CA ILE A 185 -14.43 -11.30 -4.36
C ILE A 185 -13.30 -10.66 -5.20
N PRO A 186 -13.61 -9.96 -6.30
CA PRO A 186 -12.61 -9.22 -7.07
C PRO A 186 -11.91 -8.15 -6.22
N HIS A 187 -10.60 -8.03 -6.40
CA HIS A 187 -9.77 -6.99 -5.79
C HIS A 187 -9.08 -6.23 -6.92
N LEU A 188 -9.50 -4.99 -7.12
CA LEU A 188 -9.21 -4.24 -8.33
C LEU A 188 -8.48 -2.94 -8.02
N VAL A 189 -7.61 -2.53 -8.92
CA VAL A 189 -6.97 -1.22 -8.94
C VAL A 189 -7.40 -0.53 -10.22
N TYR A 190 -7.99 0.65 -10.06
CA TYR A 190 -8.31 1.53 -11.17
C TYR A 190 -7.25 2.64 -11.26
N PRO A 191 -6.31 2.55 -12.22
CA PRO A 191 -5.35 3.63 -12.48
C PRO A 191 -6.05 4.84 -13.12
N ARG A 192 -5.89 6.01 -12.50
CA ARG A 192 -6.43 7.29 -12.98
C ARG A 192 -5.29 8.23 -13.32
N PHE A 193 -5.00 8.39 -14.61
CA PHE A 193 -3.95 9.33 -15.02
C PHE A 193 -4.40 10.76 -14.76
N THR A 194 -3.47 11.57 -14.24
CA THR A 194 -3.70 12.98 -13.96
C THR A 194 -2.91 13.80 -14.97
N ARG A 195 -3.44 14.97 -15.32
CA ARG A 195 -2.73 15.95 -16.16
C ARG A 195 -1.84 16.89 -15.34
N THR A 196 -1.36 16.42 -14.19
CA THR A 196 -0.57 17.26 -13.30
C THR A 196 0.85 17.43 -13.85
N VAL A 197 1.15 18.65 -14.29
CA VAL A 197 2.46 19.06 -14.79
C VAL A 197 3.10 20.08 -13.86
N PHE A 198 4.41 20.29 -14.02
CA PHE A 198 5.10 21.39 -13.35
C PHE A 198 4.57 22.75 -13.84
N PRO A 199 4.37 23.72 -12.93
CA PRO A 199 4.21 25.11 -13.31
C PRO A 199 5.36 25.58 -14.23
N ARG A 200 5.05 26.49 -15.16
CA ARG A 200 6.05 27.04 -16.11
C ARG A 200 7.23 27.65 -15.34
N GLY A 201 8.46 27.33 -15.75
CA GLY A 201 9.70 27.88 -15.21
C GLY A 201 10.42 27.03 -14.15
N ILE A 202 9.88 25.86 -13.76
CA ILE A 202 10.56 24.94 -12.85
C ILE A 202 11.42 23.94 -13.63
N ILE A 203 12.70 23.82 -13.27
CA ILE A 203 13.65 22.88 -13.88
C ILE A 203 13.37 21.46 -13.34
N LYS A 204 13.00 20.53 -14.23
CA LYS A 204 12.55 19.16 -13.92
C LYS A 204 13.55 18.31 -13.12
N GLU A 205 14.85 18.60 -13.20
CA GLU A 205 15.91 17.65 -12.82
C GLU A 205 16.35 17.68 -11.35
N LYS A 206 15.89 18.64 -10.52
CA LYS A 206 16.34 18.79 -9.13
C LYS A 206 15.25 19.20 -8.13
N ILE A 207 14.02 18.78 -8.36
CA ILE A 207 12.90 19.17 -7.50
C ILE A 207 12.94 18.37 -6.20
N HIS A 208 12.95 19.09 -5.08
CA HIS A 208 12.90 18.45 -3.78
C HIS A 208 11.53 17.75 -3.61
N PRO A 209 11.47 16.54 -3.03
CA PRO A 209 10.21 15.78 -2.92
C PRO A 209 9.03 16.60 -2.36
N ASN A 210 9.29 17.48 -1.39
CA ASN A 210 8.25 18.33 -0.80
C ASN A 210 7.59 19.28 -1.80
N GLU A 211 8.35 19.85 -2.75
CA GLU A 211 7.82 20.73 -3.78
C GLU A 211 6.91 19.97 -4.74
N ALA A 212 7.30 18.76 -5.14
CA ALA A 212 6.47 17.89 -5.96
C ALA A 212 5.13 17.54 -5.26
N TYR A 213 5.14 17.28 -3.95
CA TYR A 213 3.90 17.07 -3.20
C TYR A 213 3.05 18.33 -3.06
N GLU A 214 3.68 19.51 -2.95
CA GLU A 214 2.95 20.78 -2.86
C GLU A 214 2.19 21.07 -4.17
N ILE A 215 2.79 20.73 -5.32
CA ILE A 215 2.12 20.81 -6.63
C ILE A 215 0.83 19.96 -6.62
N LEU A 216 0.89 18.71 -6.16
CA LEU A 216 -0.31 17.86 -6.08
C LEU A 216 -1.35 18.45 -5.12
N ARG A 217 -0.89 18.94 -3.96
CA ARG A 217 -1.74 19.48 -2.89
C ARG A 217 -2.49 20.74 -3.34
N GLN A 218 -1.94 21.53 -4.24
CA GLN A 218 -2.55 22.76 -4.75
C GLN A 218 -3.27 22.59 -6.10
N ASN A 219 -3.27 21.38 -6.68
CA ASN A 219 -3.85 21.14 -7.98
C ASN A 219 -5.37 20.93 -7.93
N THR A 220 -6.14 21.98 -8.20
CA THR A 220 -7.61 21.95 -8.17
C THR A 220 -8.22 21.04 -9.23
N VAL A 221 -7.61 20.94 -10.42
CA VAL A 221 -8.08 20.05 -11.49
C VAL A 221 -7.98 18.58 -11.07
N ARG A 222 -6.91 18.23 -10.35
CA ARG A 222 -6.73 16.90 -9.77
C ARG A 222 -7.74 16.63 -8.64
N ASP A 223 -8.00 17.63 -7.78
CA ASP A 223 -9.03 17.53 -6.75
C ASP A 223 -10.43 17.32 -7.37
N GLU A 224 -10.75 18.04 -8.44
CA GLU A 224 -12.02 17.88 -9.19
C GLU A 224 -12.15 16.48 -9.78
N GLN A 225 -11.07 15.92 -10.35
CA GLN A 225 -11.04 14.54 -10.83
C GLN A 225 -11.33 13.56 -9.68
N ILE A 226 -10.67 13.74 -8.53
CA ILE A 226 -10.89 12.90 -7.35
C ILE A 226 -12.35 12.96 -6.88
N LEU A 227 -12.90 14.17 -6.78
CA LEU A 227 -14.26 14.38 -6.31
C LEU A 227 -15.30 13.82 -7.29
N SER A 228 -15.06 13.93 -8.60
CA SER A 228 -15.92 13.30 -9.61
C SER A 228 -15.97 11.79 -9.40
N ASP A 229 -14.79 11.15 -9.29
CA ASP A 229 -14.71 9.70 -9.10
C ASP A 229 -15.35 9.25 -7.77
N VAL A 230 -15.22 10.05 -6.71
CA VAL A 230 -15.88 9.81 -5.42
C VAL A 230 -17.41 9.90 -5.54
N LYS A 231 -17.93 10.92 -6.24
CA LYS A 231 -19.38 11.07 -6.47
C LYS A 231 -19.95 9.91 -7.25
N GLU A 232 -19.26 9.45 -8.28
CA GLU A 232 -19.66 8.27 -9.05
C GLU A 232 -19.63 6.99 -8.18
N CYS A 233 -18.65 6.83 -7.29
CA CYS A 233 -18.63 5.76 -6.28
C CYS A 233 -19.86 5.78 -5.37
N ILE A 234 -20.21 6.95 -4.84
CA ILE A 234 -21.37 7.11 -3.94
C ILE A 234 -22.66 6.75 -4.70
N ALA A 235 -22.81 7.27 -5.93
CA ALA A 235 -23.96 6.96 -6.78
C ALA A 235 -24.07 5.46 -7.12
N ALA A 236 -22.94 4.75 -7.19
CA ALA A 236 -22.88 3.30 -7.36
C ALA A 236 -23.16 2.50 -6.06
N GLY A 237 -23.50 3.16 -4.96
CA GLY A 237 -23.80 2.54 -3.67
C GLY A 237 -22.57 2.04 -2.89
N ARG A 238 -21.38 2.52 -3.26
CA ARG A 238 -20.11 2.13 -2.62
C ARG A 238 -19.86 2.95 -1.36
N THR A 239 -19.00 2.46 -0.47
CA THR A 239 -18.60 3.14 0.76
C THR A 239 -17.12 3.55 0.69
N PRO A 240 -16.81 4.74 0.15
CA PRO A 240 -15.43 5.15 -0.08
C PRO A 240 -14.70 5.72 1.13
N VAL A 241 -13.39 5.47 1.17
CA VAL A 241 -12.42 6.18 2.01
C VAL A 241 -11.42 6.95 1.16
N ILE A 242 -11.22 8.23 1.45
CA ILE A 242 -10.25 9.11 0.81
C ILE A 242 -9.06 9.31 1.75
N LEU A 243 -7.87 8.93 1.30
CA LEU A 243 -6.63 9.10 2.05
C LEU A 243 -5.77 10.20 1.46
N SER A 244 -5.53 11.23 2.26
CA SER A 244 -4.53 12.27 1.97
C SER A 244 -3.38 12.22 2.98
N ARG A 245 -2.20 12.67 2.56
CA ARG A 245 -1.06 12.90 3.45
C ARG A 245 -1.24 14.17 4.29
N TYR A 246 -1.95 15.17 3.77
CA TYR A 246 -2.02 16.52 4.33
C TYR A 246 -3.40 16.79 4.94
N LYS A 247 -3.40 17.43 6.11
CA LYS A 247 -4.63 17.69 6.88
C LYS A 247 -5.56 18.68 6.16
N ASP A 248 -5.00 19.79 5.69
CA ASP A 248 -5.71 20.84 4.98
C ASP A 248 -6.23 20.36 3.59
N HIS A 249 -5.51 19.43 2.96
CA HIS A 249 -6.00 18.79 1.73
C HIS A 249 -7.21 17.90 2.03
N ALA A 250 -7.14 17.10 3.10
CA ALA A 250 -8.29 16.32 3.56
C ALA A 250 -9.48 17.21 3.96
N GLU A 251 -9.24 18.32 4.66
CA GLU A 251 -10.27 19.30 5.03
C GLU A 251 -10.94 19.92 3.80
N ARG A 252 -10.15 20.31 2.79
CA ARG A 252 -10.68 20.86 1.53
C ARG A 252 -11.54 19.85 0.76
N LEU A 253 -11.08 18.60 0.63
CA LEU A 253 -11.86 17.53 0.00
C LEU A 253 -13.15 17.24 0.78
N TYR A 254 -13.09 17.27 2.11
CA TYR A 254 -14.27 17.15 2.98
C TYR A 254 -15.29 18.26 2.71
N GLU A 255 -14.86 19.53 2.72
CA GLU A 255 -15.76 20.67 2.50
C GLU A 255 -16.45 20.60 1.13
N GLN A 256 -15.78 20.07 0.11
CA GLN A 256 -16.31 19.94 -1.25
C GLN A 256 -17.23 18.72 -1.45
N ILE A 257 -17.15 17.69 -0.59
CA ILE A 257 -17.95 16.46 -0.71
C ILE A 257 -19.04 16.32 0.36
N LYS A 258 -19.03 17.14 1.42
CA LYS A 258 -19.93 17.00 2.59
C LYS A 258 -21.43 16.97 2.29
N GLU A 259 -21.85 17.54 1.15
CA GLU A 259 -23.27 17.60 0.73
C GLU A 259 -23.67 16.47 -0.24
N TYR A 260 -22.75 15.57 -0.60
CA TYR A 260 -22.96 14.54 -1.63
C TYR A 260 -23.22 13.13 -1.06
N ALA A 261 -23.19 12.96 0.26
CA ALA A 261 -23.54 11.72 0.93
C ALA A 261 -24.30 12.02 2.23
N ASP A 262 -25.11 11.08 2.69
CA ASP A 262 -25.92 11.20 3.90
C ASP A 262 -25.05 11.38 5.14
N LYS A 263 -23.88 10.72 5.16
CA LYS A 263 -22.85 10.88 6.19
C LYS A 263 -21.48 11.10 5.57
N VAL A 264 -20.81 12.18 5.99
CA VAL A 264 -19.42 12.44 5.64
C VAL A 264 -18.62 12.64 6.91
N PHE A 265 -17.54 11.88 7.07
CA PHE A 265 -16.68 11.93 8.24
C PHE A 265 -15.28 12.38 7.87
N LEU A 266 -14.71 13.27 8.68
CA LEU A 266 -13.32 13.71 8.57
C LEU A 266 -12.53 13.23 9.78
N MET A 267 -11.45 12.48 9.54
CA MET A 267 -10.52 12.02 10.58
C MET A 267 -9.09 12.49 10.26
N THR A 268 -8.66 13.54 10.95
CA THR A 268 -7.28 14.07 10.84
C THR A 268 -6.61 14.09 12.20
N GLY A 269 -5.28 14.25 12.22
CA GLY A 269 -4.54 14.39 13.47
C GLY A 269 -4.84 15.68 14.27
N ASN A 270 -5.82 16.49 13.88
CA ASN A 270 -6.32 17.61 14.69
C ASN A 270 -7.44 17.17 15.65
N ASN A 271 -8.10 16.04 15.37
CA ASN A 271 -9.13 15.54 16.27
C ASN A 271 -8.49 15.00 17.57
N SER A 272 -9.11 15.32 18.69
CA SER A 272 -8.82 14.73 19.99
C SER A 272 -9.15 13.24 20.04
N LYS A 273 -8.58 12.51 21.01
CA LYS A 273 -8.93 11.10 21.25
C LYS A 273 -10.43 10.89 21.46
N LYS A 274 -11.12 11.86 22.08
CA LYS A 274 -12.56 11.81 22.33
C LYS A 274 -13.34 11.94 21.03
N GLU A 275 -12.97 12.88 20.16
CA GLU A 275 -13.59 13.07 18.85
C GLU A 275 -13.37 11.86 17.94
N HIS A 276 -12.15 11.30 17.90
CA HIS A 276 -11.91 10.06 17.17
C HIS A 276 -12.79 8.90 17.65
N LYS A 277 -13.01 8.77 18.97
CA LYS A 277 -13.92 7.76 19.52
C LYS A 277 -15.36 8.02 19.09
N GLN A 278 -15.83 9.27 19.15
CA GLN A 278 -17.18 9.65 18.73
C GLN A 278 -17.40 9.39 17.23
N ILE A 279 -16.45 9.75 16.38
CA ILE A 279 -16.53 9.48 14.93
C ILE A 279 -16.62 7.98 14.67
N ARG A 280 -15.82 7.15 15.36
CA ARG A 280 -15.90 5.68 15.23
C ARG A 280 -17.26 5.12 15.66
N GLU A 281 -17.81 5.61 16.77
CA GLU A 281 -19.13 5.21 17.24
C GLU A 281 -20.22 5.62 16.24
N GLN A 282 -20.12 6.81 15.64
CA GLN A 282 -21.06 7.28 14.61
C GLN A 282 -20.93 6.48 13.30
N LEU A 283 -19.71 6.17 12.86
CA LEU A 283 -19.46 5.30 11.71
C LEU A 283 -20.14 3.94 11.89
N GLN A 284 -19.98 3.31 13.06
CA GLN A 284 -20.57 2.00 13.35
C GLN A 284 -22.10 2.02 13.48
N ARG A 285 -22.68 3.16 13.86
CA ARG A 285 -24.15 3.35 13.98
C ARG A 285 -24.82 3.79 12.68
N THR A 286 -24.07 4.13 11.65
CA THR A 286 -24.63 4.60 10.37
C THR A 286 -25.43 3.47 9.72
N ASP A 287 -26.63 3.78 9.23
CA ASP A 287 -27.50 2.78 8.63
C ASP A 287 -26.84 2.19 7.36
N PRO A 288 -26.90 0.87 7.12
CA PRO A 288 -26.40 0.26 5.89
C PRO A 288 -26.97 0.84 4.59
N GLN A 289 -28.13 1.50 4.61
CA GLN A 289 -28.75 2.16 3.45
C GLN A 289 -28.29 3.61 3.25
N GLU A 290 -27.80 4.28 4.30
CA GLU A 290 -27.27 5.65 4.20
C GLU A 290 -25.93 5.64 3.45
N THR A 291 -25.75 6.53 2.49
CA THR A 291 -24.48 6.75 1.82
C THR A 291 -23.45 7.34 2.79
N LEU A 292 -22.21 6.85 2.72
CA LEU A 292 -21.16 7.23 3.67
C LEU A 292 -19.83 7.45 2.97
N VAL A 293 -19.16 8.56 3.28
CA VAL A 293 -17.79 8.86 2.87
C VAL A 293 -16.92 9.10 4.09
N LEU A 294 -15.74 8.48 4.11
CA LEU A 294 -14.70 8.77 5.10
C LEU A 294 -13.54 9.49 4.44
N ILE A 295 -13.14 10.65 4.95
CA ILE A 295 -11.92 11.34 4.55
C ILE A 295 -10.96 11.29 5.73
N ALA A 296 -9.72 10.85 5.49
CA ALA A 296 -8.76 10.72 6.57
C ALA A 296 -7.32 10.98 6.15
N THR A 297 -6.49 11.34 7.13
CA THR A 297 -5.04 11.31 6.93
C THR A 297 -4.53 9.88 7.00
N GLY A 298 -3.63 9.50 6.08
CA GLY A 298 -3.14 8.12 5.95
C GLY A 298 -2.61 7.49 7.25
N SER A 299 -1.96 8.27 8.12
CA SER A 299 -1.46 7.82 9.42
C SER A 299 -2.53 7.30 10.38
N LEU A 300 -3.78 7.76 10.26
CA LEU A 300 -4.87 7.36 11.15
C LEU A 300 -5.61 6.09 10.69
N ILE A 301 -5.59 5.82 9.39
CA ILE A 301 -6.23 4.64 8.80
C ILE A 301 -5.24 3.48 8.62
N GLY A 302 -3.94 3.80 8.48
CA GLY A 302 -2.87 2.80 8.37
C GLY A 302 -2.86 1.80 9.52
N GLU A 303 -3.07 2.27 10.76
CA GLU A 303 -2.98 1.46 11.98
C GLU A 303 -4.26 1.51 12.83
N GLY A 304 -4.74 0.35 13.28
CA GLY A 304 -5.79 0.25 14.31
C GLY A 304 -7.20 0.71 13.92
N PHE A 305 -7.45 1.13 12.67
CA PHE A 305 -8.79 1.52 12.22
C PHE A 305 -9.61 0.31 11.74
N ASP A 306 -10.83 0.14 12.26
CA ASP A 306 -11.72 -0.98 11.96
C ASP A 306 -13.13 -0.53 11.55
N PHE A 307 -13.42 -0.64 10.24
CA PHE A 307 -14.75 -0.41 9.68
C PHE A 307 -14.94 -1.30 8.43
N PRO A 308 -15.56 -2.49 8.56
CA PRO A 308 -15.63 -3.49 7.48
C PRO A 308 -16.39 -3.07 6.21
N ARG A 309 -17.30 -2.10 6.33
CA ARG A 309 -18.17 -1.61 5.25
C ARG A 309 -17.38 -0.93 4.12
N LEU A 310 -16.19 -0.40 4.38
CA LEU A 310 -15.36 0.25 3.35
C LEU A 310 -15.01 -0.70 2.21
N ASP A 311 -15.37 -0.36 0.99
CA ASP A 311 -15.13 -1.16 -0.22
C ASP A 311 -14.28 -0.44 -1.28
N THR A 312 -14.01 0.85 -1.08
CA THR A 312 -13.31 1.68 -2.06
C THR A 312 -12.31 2.59 -1.40
N LEU A 313 -11.09 2.61 -1.92
CA LEU A 313 -10.02 3.49 -1.44
C LEU A 313 -9.60 4.46 -2.53
N PHE A 314 -9.61 5.74 -2.21
CA PHE A 314 -9.03 6.81 -3.01
C PHE A 314 -7.69 7.24 -2.42
N MET A 315 -6.60 6.97 -3.14
CA MET A 315 -5.27 7.45 -2.74
C MET A 315 -5.05 8.87 -3.26
N ALA A 316 -5.62 9.86 -2.58
CA ALA A 316 -5.53 11.26 -2.99
C ALA A 316 -4.08 11.78 -3.01
N THR A 317 -3.14 11.13 -2.30
CA THR A 317 -1.70 11.42 -2.39
C THR A 317 -0.89 10.16 -2.68
N PRO A 318 0.12 10.22 -3.57
CA PRO A 318 0.96 9.06 -3.88
C PRO A 318 1.69 8.50 -2.67
N VAL A 319 1.77 7.17 -2.60
CA VAL A 319 2.61 6.41 -1.67
C VAL A 319 3.51 5.44 -2.45
N SER A 320 4.61 4.99 -1.85
CA SER A 320 5.57 4.10 -2.52
C SER A 320 5.99 2.89 -1.70
N PHE A 321 5.80 2.95 -0.39
CA PHE A 321 6.14 1.86 0.51
C PHE A 321 5.09 0.76 0.42
N ARG A 322 5.56 -0.47 0.13
CA ARG A 322 4.70 -1.66 0.03
C ARG A 322 3.89 -1.88 1.30
N SER A 323 4.49 -1.72 2.47
CA SER A 323 3.80 -1.92 3.76
C SER A 323 2.59 -0.99 3.92
N VAL A 324 2.73 0.27 3.52
CA VAL A 324 1.65 1.26 3.57
C VAL A 324 0.53 0.88 2.60
N VAL A 325 0.86 0.47 1.37
CA VAL A 325 -0.14 -0.01 0.39
C VAL A 325 -0.88 -1.24 0.92
N GLU A 326 -0.16 -2.20 1.50
CA GLU A 326 -0.73 -3.40 2.12
C GLU A 326 -1.64 -3.09 3.30
N GLN A 327 -1.23 -2.15 4.16
CA GLN A 327 -2.03 -1.68 5.28
C GLN A 327 -3.34 -1.05 4.78
N TYR A 328 -3.27 -0.11 3.83
CA TYR A 328 -4.46 0.58 3.30
C TYR A 328 -5.40 -0.39 2.57
N ALA A 329 -4.87 -1.18 1.63
CA ALA A 329 -5.63 -2.19 0.90
C ALA A 329 -6.29 -3.20 1.85
N GLY A 330 -5.55 -3.68 2.85
CA GLY A 330 -6.06 -4.65 3.79
C GLY A 330 -7.16 -4.14 4.73
N ARG A 331 -7.34 -2.81 4.86
CA ARG A 331 -8.51 -2.24 5.55
C ARG A 331 -9.82 -2.45 4.78
N LEU A 332 -9.74 -2.51 3.45
CA LEU A 332 -10.86 -2.82 2.57
C LEU A 332 -11.14 -4.34 2.54
N ASN A 333 -10.13 -5.18 2.74
CA ASN A 333 -10.27 -6.65 2.59
C ASN A 333 -10.93 -7.33 3.81
N ARG A 334 -11.80 -6.60 4.50
CA ARG A 334 -12.63 -7.12 5.60
C ARG A 334 -13.96 -7.61 5.04
N ASN A 335 -14.46 -8.68 5.64
CA ASN A 335 -15.75 -9.26 5.25
C ASN A 335 -16.89 -8.37 5.74
N TYR A 336 -17.83 -8.10 4.84
CA TYR A 336 -19.05 -7.36 5.12
C TYR A 336 -20.15 -7.90 4.21
N ALA A 337 -21.37 -8.05 4.73
CA ALA A 337 -22.49 -8.56 3.95
C ALA A 337 -22.81 -7.61 2.79
N GLY A 338 -23.03 -8.15 1.59
CA GLY A 338 -23.34 -7.34 0.39
C GLY A 338 -22.11 -6.77 -0.34
N LYS A 339 -20.90 -6.96 0.18
CA LYS A 339 -19.66 -6.52 -0.49
C LYS A 339 -19.37 -7.38 -1.72
N LYS A 340 -19.36 -6.76 -2.90
CA LYS A 340 -19.21 -7.46 -4.19
C LYS A 340 -17.77 -7.53 -4.67
N ASP A 341 -17.00 -6.48 -4.42
CA ASP A 341 -15.62 -6.31 -4.83
C ASP A 341 -14.95 -5.22 -3.97
N VAL A 342 -13.64 -5.05 -4.15
CA VAL A 342 -12.85 -3.97 -3.55
C VAL A 342 -12.13 -3.22 -4.67
N ILE A 343 -12.18 -1.88 -4.65
CA ILE A 343 -11.53 -1.04 -5.67
C ILE A 343 -10.58 -0.04 -5.01
N ILE A 344 -9.36 0.07 -5.55
CA ILE A 344 -8.41 1.13 -5.22
C ILE A 344 -8.28 2.07 -6.42
N PHE A 345 -8.63 3.33 -6.23
CA PHE A 345 -8.33 4.42 -7.15
C PHE A 345 -6.90 4.90 -6.90
N ASP A 346 -6.02 4.64 -7.87
CA ASP A 346 -4.62 5.08 -7.85
C ASP A 346 -4.40 6.18 -8.88
N TYR A 347 -4.16 7.41 -8.40
CA TYR A 347 -3.91 8.55 -9.26
C TYR A 347 -2.45 8.56 -9.73
N VAL A 348 -2.25 8.50 -11.05
CA VAL A 348 -0.97 8.36 -11.73
C VAL A 348 -0.52 9.70 -12.28
N ASP A 349 0.40 10.34 -11.56
CA ASP A 349 0.99 11.63 -11.93
C ASP A 349 2.27 11.40 -12.79
N SER A 350 2.11 10.97 -14.06
CA SER A 350 3.21 10.47 -14.91
C SER A 350 4.26 11.53 -15.27
N HIS A 351 3.85 12.79 -15.41
CA HIS A 351 4.75 13.90 -15.77
C HIS A 351 5.75 14.28 -14.68
N ILE A 352 5.59 13.74 -13.47
CA ILE A 352 6.51 13.95 -12.36
C ILE A 352 7.26 12.63 -12.15
N SER A 353 8.50 12.57 -12.64
CA SER A 353 9.33 11.36 -12.63
C SER A 353 9.45 10.67 -11.26
N MET A 354 9.40 11.46 -10.17
CA MET A 354 9.35 10.92 -8.81
C MET A 354 8.08 10.08 -8.58
N PHE A 355 6.89 10.60 -8.94
CA PHE A 355 5.62 9.91 -8.74
C PHE A 355 5.42 8.75 -9.71
N GLU A 356 5.93 8.83 -10.93
CA GLU A 356 6.00 7.70 -11.88
C GLU A 356 6.79 6.53 -11.27
N LYS A 357 8.00 6.78 -10.74
CA LYS A 357 8.81 5.77 -10.04
C LYS A 357 8.09 5.21 -8.81
N MET A 358 7.31 6.03 -8.11
CA MET A 358 6.50 5.56 -6.98
C MET A 358 5.36 4.65 -7.45
N TYR A 359 4.70 4.98 -8.56
CA TYR A 359 3.63 4.17 -9.15
C TYR A 359 4.14 2.78 -9.58
N ALA A 360 5.33 2.69 -10.18
CA ALA A 360 5.96 1.42 -10.51
C ALA A 360 6.14 0.51 -9.26
N LYS A 361 6.54 1.10 -8.12
CA LYS A 361 6.63 0.38 -6.84
C LYS A 361 5.24 -0.07 -6.34
N ARG A 362 4.20 0.73 -6.56
CA ARG A 362 2.82 0.36 -6.21
C ARG A 362 2.29 -0.79 -7.07
N LEU A 363 2.52 -0.78 -8.39
CA LEU A 363 2.17 -1.90 -9.28
C LEU A 363 2.74 -3.24 -8.77
N LYS A 364 4.03 -3.24 -8.38
CA LYS A 364 4.67 -4.40 -7.75
C LYS A 364 3.95 -4.83 -6.48
N ALA A 365 3.58 -3.87 -5.62
CA ALA A 365 2.86 -4.14 -4.38
C ALA A 365 1.47 -4.75 -4.67
N TYR A 366 0.67 -4.16 -5.56
CA TYR A 366 -0.65 -4.66 -5.92
C TYR A 366 -0.62 -6.10 -6.42
N ARG A 367 0.29 -6.42 -7.33
CA ARG A 367 0.47 -7.78 -7.85
C ARG A 367 0.83 -8.78 -6.74
N GLN A 368 1.69 -8.37 -5.80
CA GLN A 368 2.09 -9.22 -4.66
C GLN A 368 0.94 -9.42 -3.66
N ILE A 369 0.06 -8.43 -3.53
CA ILE A 369 -1.16 -8.51 -2.71
C ILE A 369 -2.26 -9.33 -3.40
N GLY A 370 -2.20 -9.48 -4.72
CA GLY A 370 -3.21 -10.21 -5.50
C GLY A 370 -4.30 -9.33 -6.10
N TYR A 371 -4.07 -8.02 -6.22
CA TYR A 371 -4.96 -7.12 -6.94
C TYR A 371 -4.73 -7.23 -8.46
N GLU A 372 -5.81 -7.03 -9.21
CA GLU A 372 -5.85 -6.97 -10.67
C GLU A 372 -6.18 -5.54 -11.13
N ILE A 373 -5.94 -5.21 -12.40
CA ILE A 373 -6.29 -3.88 -12.95
C ILE A 373 -7.74 -3.90 -13.45
N CYS A 374 -8.45 -2.79 -13.33
CA CYS A 374 -9.75 -2.61 -13.99
C CYS A 374 -9.83 -1.29 -14.77
N SER A 375 -10.74 -1.28 -15.73
CA SER A 375 -11.15 -0.10 -16.51
C SER A 375 -12.49 0.38 -15.97
N GLY A 376 -12.48 1.39 -15.10
CA GLY A 376 -13.70 2.00 -14.57
C GLY A 376 -14.26 1.38 -13.29
N LEU A 377 -15.36 1.99 -12.82
CA LEU A 377 -16.06 1.71 -11.57
C LEU A 377 -16.86 0.40 -11.55
N HIS A 378 -17.35 -0.04 -12.71
CA HIS A 378 -18.18 -1.24 -12.79
C HIS A 378 -17.37 -2.53 -12.76
N GLY A 379 -16.05 -2.44 -12.59
CA GLY A 379 -15.21 -3.58 -12.26
C GLY A 379 -15.37 -4.74 -13.25
N GLU A 380 -15.69 -4.46 -14.51
CA GLU A 380 -15.78 -5.50 -15.53
C GLU A 380 -14.42 -6.17 -15.60
N LYS A 381 -14.36 -7.36 -15.00
CA LYS A 381 -13.18 -8.22 -15.03
C LYS A 381 -13.05 -8.70 -16.46
N GLN A 382 -12.39 -7.89 -17.28
CA GLN A 382 -11.92 -8.33 -18.57
C GLN A 382 -10.72 -9.23 -18.30
N GLU A 383 -10.69 -10.44 -18.87
CA GLU A 383 -9.50 -11.32 -18.86
C GLU A 383 -8.23 -10.60 -19.38
N VAL A 384 -8.45 -9.45 -20.03
CA VAL A 384 -7.48 -8.59 -20.64
C VAL A 384 -6.65 -7.79 -19.61
N ASN A 385 -7.20 -7.46 -18.44
CA ASN A 385 -6.57 -6.54 -17.50
C ASN A 385 -5.70 -7.26 -16.45
N ALA A 386 -4.42 -6.95 -16.40
CA ALA A 386 -3.48 -7.63 -15.51
C ALA A 386 -2.23 -6.80 -15.20
N ILE A 387 -1.51 -7.20 -14.15
CA ILE A 387 -0.17 -6.70 -13.83
C ILE A 387 0.85 -7.81 -14.07
N PHE A 388 1.83 -7.53 -14.92
CA PHE A 388 2.91 -8.44 -15.30
C PHE A 388 4.25 -7.99 -14.72
N ASP A 389 5.18 -8.93 -14.52
CA ASP A 389 6.61 -8.63 -14.35
C ASP A 389 7.36 -8.71 -15.68
N GLY A 390 8.65 -8.35 -15.62
CA GLY A 390 9.61 -8.48 -16.72
C GLY A 390 9.72 -9.87 -17.37
N GLU A 391 9.23 -10.95 -16.74
CA GLU A 391 9.27 -12.30 -17.31
C GLU A 391 7.93 -12.70 -17.96
N SER A 392 6.81 -12.36 -17.33
CA SER A 392 5.47 -12.82 -17.72
C SER A 392 4.80 -11.97 -18.81
N TYR A 393 5.20 -10.71 -19.00
CA TYR A 393 4.52 -9.81 -19.96
C TYR A 393 4.73 -10.22 -21.42
N ARG A 394 5.93 -10.72 -21.77
CA ARG A 394 6.41 -10.85 -23.16
C ARG A 394 5.46 -11.62 -24.07
N LYS A 395 4.92 -12.74 -23.57
CA LYS A 395 4.03 -13.61 -24.35
C LYS A 395 2.73 -12.88 -24.72
N ILE A 396 2.14 -12.17 -23.76
CA ILE A 396 0.87 -11.46 -23.95
C ILE A 396 1.10 -10.19 -24.75
N PHE A 397 2.17 -9.44 -24.49
CA PHE A 397 2.51 -8.25 -25.26
C PHE A 397 2.75 -8.57 -26.74
N ARG A 398 3.51 -9.64 -27.02
CA ARG A 398 3.70 -10.13 -28.40
C ARG A 398 2.38 -10.51 -29.07
N LYS A 399 1.48 -11.17 -28.33
CA LYS A 399 0.15 -11.52 -28.84
C LYS A 399 -0.62 -10.27 -29.24
N ASP A 400 -0.66 -9.24 -28.40
CA ASP A 400 -1.37 -8.00 -28.69
C ASP A 400 -0.81 -7.27 -29.92
N LEU A 401 0.52 -7.22 -30.05
CA LEU A 401 1.17 -6.63 -31.22
C LEU A 401 0.79 -7.36 -32.52
N LEU A 402 0.69 -8.69 -32.47
CA LEU A 402 0.30 -9.52 -33.61
C LEU A 402 -1.21 -9.53 -33.87
N GLU A 403 -2.04 -9.14 -32.90
CA GLU A 403 -3.49 -9.02 -33.05
C GLU A 403 -3.92 -7.60 -33.44
N ALA A 404 -3.00 -6.63 -33.41
CA ALA A 404 -3.25 -5.26 -33.84
C ALA A 404 -3.83 -5.20 -35.26
N GLY A 405 -4.81 -4.32 -35.43
CA GLY A 405 -5.56 -4.14 -36.68
C GLY A 405 -5.52 -2.72 -37.25
N GLN A 406 -5.05 -1.72 -36.50
CA GLN A 406 -5.04 -0.33 -36.95
C GLN A 406 -3.69 0.34 -36.71
N ARG A 407 -3.30 0.48 -35.43
CA ARG A 407 -2.14 1.30 -35.05
C ARG A 407 -1.46 0.78 -33.80
N ILE A 408 -0.14 0.77 -33.83
CA ILE A 408 0.72 0.43 -32.69
C ILE A 408 1.56 1.66 -32.37
N VAL A 409 1.55 2.09 -31.11
CA VAL A 409 2.45 3.13 -30.61
C VAL A 409 3.25 2.54 -29.46
N ILE A 410 4.57 2.58 -29.53
CA ILE A 410 5.47 2.11 -28.47
C ILE A 410 6.39 3.25 -28.08
N SER A 411 6.29 3.70 -26.83
CA SER A 411 7.21 4.64 -26.21
C SER A 411 8.18 3.91 -25.29
N SER A 412 9.48 4.06 -25.52
CA SER A 412 10.51 3.41 -24.72
C SER A 412 11.72 4.31 -24.52
N SER A 413 12.02 4.60 -23.24
CA SER A 413 13.14 5.46 -22.85
C SER A 413 14.50 4.78 -22.99
N VAL A 414 14.52 3.48 -23.27
CA VAL A 414 15.72 2.69 -23.54
C VAL A 414 15.43 1.78 -24.73
N ILE A 415 16.34 1.71 -25.68
CA ILE A 415 16.28 0.80 -26.83
C ILE A 415 17.52 -0.11 -26.87
N SER A 416 17.41 -1.26 -27.55
CA SER A 416 18.53 -2.15 -27.80
C SER A 416 18.41 -2.79 -29.17
N ALA A 417 19.52 -2.96 -29.88
CA ALA A 417 19.55 -3.52 -31.23
C ALA A 417 18.77 -4.84 -31.33
N LYS A 418 19.00 -5.77 -30.40
CA LYS A 418 18.28 -7.05 -30.35
C LYS A 418 16.75 -6.87 -30.36
N LYS A 419 16.23 -6.03 -29.46
CA LYS A 419 14.77 -5.80 -29.33
C LYS A 419 14.19 -5.08 -30.54
N ILE A 420 14.96 -4.15 -31.13
CA ILE A 420 14.55 -3.43 -32.34
C ILE A 420 14.44 -4.39 -33.52
N TYR A 421 15.47 -5.21 -33.77
CA TYR A 421 15.42 -6.19 -34.85
C TYR A 421 14.34 -7.25 -34.62
N ASP A 422 14.22 -7.77 -33.40
CA ASP A 422 13.13 -8.70 -33.03
C ASP A 422 11.74 -8.07 -33.30
N LEU A 423 11.57 -6.76 -33.10
CA LEU A 423 10.32 -6.04 -33.35
C LEU A 423 10.07 -5.83 -34.85
N ILE A 424 11.10 -5.42 -35.60
CA ILE A 424 11.03 -5.25 -37.07
C ILE A 424 10.60 -6.57 -37.72
N ASP A 425 11.27 -7.66 -37.37
CA ASP A 425 10.95 -8.98 -37.91
C ASP A 425 9.53 -9.42 -37.54
N MET A 426 9.09 -9.12 -36.32
CA MET A 426 7.75 -9.47 -35.82
C MET A 426 6.63 -8.69 -36.51
N LEU A 427 6.84 -7.42 -36.81
CA LEU A 427 5.80 -6.51 -37.33
C LEU A 427 5.85 -6.32 -38.84
N LYS A 428 6.81 -6.93 -39.55
CA LYS A 428 6.95 -6.80 -41.00
C LYS A 428 5.65 -7.08 -41.77
N GLU A 429 5.03 -8.24 -41.55
CA GLU A 429 3.75 -8.60 -42.19
C GLU A 429 2.62 -7.62 -41.83
N LYS A 430 2.65 -7.07 -40.62
CA LYS A 430 1.65 -6.11 -40.15
C LYS A 430 1.77 -4.78 -40.88
N GLN A 431 2.99 -4.31 -41.11
CA GLN A 431 3.23 -3.11 -41.91
C GLN A 431 2.84 -3.28 -43.36
N GLU A 432 3.14 -4.45 -43.95
CA GLU A 432 2.70 -4.79 -45.31
C GLU A 432 1.15 -4.82 -45.42
N SER A 433 0.45 -5.14 -44.33
CA SER A 433 -1.02 -5.05 -44.24
C SER A 433 -1.57 -3.64 -43.97
N GLY A 434 -0.72 -2.61 -43.89
CA GLY A 434 -1.09 -1.21 -43.74
C GLY A 434 -1.22 -0.73 -42.29
N ILE A 435 -0.74 -1.48 -41.30
CA ILE A 435 -0.78 -1.08 -39.89
C ILE A 435 0.33 -0.07 -39.61
N GLU A 436 -0.05 1.08 -39.02
CA GLU A 436 0.88 2.12 -38.64
C GLU A 436 1.60 1.77 -37.34
N VAL A 437 2.93 1.75 -37.37
CA VAL A 437 3.77 1.55 -36.18
C VAL A 437 4.51 2.84 -35.88
N THR A 438 4.26 3.44 -34.72
CA THR A 438 4.98 4.62 -34.22
C THR A 438 5.88 4.24 -33.05
N ILE A 439 7.16 4.57 -33.14
CA ILE A 439 8.12 4.43 -32.05
C ILE A 439 8.45 5.81 -31.50
N ILE A 440 8.30 5.97 -30.18
CA ILE A 440 8.65 7.17 -29.45
C ILE A 440 9.86 6.86 -28.57
N THR A 441 10.96 7.60 -28.74
CA THR A 441 12.18 7.39 -27.96
C THR A 441 13.03 8.67 -27.91
N TRP A 442 14.14 8.66 -27.17
CA TRP A 442 15.01 9.82 -27.08
C TRP A 442 15.62 10.20 -28.42
N GLU A 443 15.98 11.47 -28.59
CA GLU A 443 16.93 11.85 -29.63
C GLU A 443 18.26 11.10 -29.47
N PRO A 444 18.97 10.78 -30.58
CA PRO A 444 20.23 10.04 -30.52
C PRO A 444 21.26 10.61 -29.52
N ASP A 445 21.32 11.94 -29.39
CA ASP A 445 22.24 12.62 -28.48
C ASP A 445 21.74 12.68 -27.01
N ALA A 446 20.46 12.38 -26.77
CA ALA A 446 19.81 12.54 -25.47
C ALA A 446 19.78 11.26 -24.60
N TYR A 447 20.22 10.10 -25.12
CA TYR A 447 20.22 8.85 -24.35
C TYR A 447 21.13 8.88 -23.11
N GLY A 448 22.14 9.77 -23.06
CA GLY A 448 23.05 9.90 -21.93
C GLY A 448 24.04 8.74 -21.74
N PHE A 449 24.02 7.74 -22.63
CA PHE A 449 24.95 6.62 -22.70
C PHE A 449 25.06 6.10 -24.15
N GLY A 450 26.13 5.37 -24.45
CA GLY A 450 26.36 4.82 -25.79
C GLY A 450 26.85 5.87 -26.80
N ASP A 451 26.94 5.47 -28.05
CA ASP A 451 27.38 6.31 -29.16
C ASP A 451 26.16 6.85 -29.93
N ALA A 452 26.09 8.16 -30.13
CA ALA A 452 25.00 8.81 -30.86
C ALA A 452 24.87 8.27 -32.29
N ALA A 453 25.99 7.96 -32.95
CA ALA A 453 25.98 7.40 -34.29
C ALA A 453 25.32 6.00 -34.32
N PHE A 454 25.54 5.19 -33.28
CA PHE A 454 24.89 3.90 -33.13
C PHE A 454 23.37 4.04 -32.94
N TRP A 455 22.93 4.98 -32.11
CA TRP A 455 21.49 5.24 -31.90
C TRP A 455 20.82 5.77 -33.17
N MET A 456 21.49 6.68 -33.89
CA MET A 456 21.04 7.19 -35.18
C MET A 456 20.90 6.07 -36.21
N GLY A 457 21.84 5.11 -36.25
CA GLY A 457 21.76 3.92 -37.08
C GLY A 457 20.51 3.09 -36.80
N LEU A 458 20.25 2.76 -35.52
CA LEU A 458 19.03 2.02 -35.14
C LEU A 458 17.74 2.77 -35.47
N HIS A 459 17.73 4.10 -35.35
CA HIS A 459 16.58 4.91 -35.75
C HIS A 459 16.33 4.82 -37.25
N GLU A 460 17.40 4.83 -38.05
CA GLU A 460 17.30 4.72 -39.50
C GLU A 460 16.86 3.33 -39.94
N ASP A 461 17.34 2.27 -39.30
CA ASP A 461 16.89 0.90 -39.56
C ASP A 461 15.38 0.74 -39.32
N MET A 462 14.86 1.35 -38.24
CA MET A 462 13.42 1.38 -37.97
C MET A 462 12.64 2.17 -39.04
N ARG A 463 13.16 3.32 -39.50
CA ARG A 463 12.53 4.09 -40.59
C ARG A 463 12.50 3.29 -41.91
N GLN A 464 13.61 2.63 -42.24
CA GLN A 464 13.71 1.78 -43.44
C GLN A 464 12.79 0.56 -43.38
N ALA A 465 12.55 0.02 -42.19
CA ALA A 465 11.54 -1.02 -41.98
C ALA A 465 10.11 -0.50 -42.18
N GLY A 466 9.89 0.82 -42.11
CA GLY A 466 8.60 1.48 -42.29
C GLY A 466 7.99 2.03 -41.00
N PHE A 467 8.72 2.04 -39.88
CA PHE A 467 8.23 2.61 -38.62
C PHE A 467 8.29 4.14 -38.63
N PHE A 468 7.26 4.78 -38.10
CA PHE A 468 7.27 6.21 -37.83
C PHE A 468 8.06 6.48 -36.55
N MET A 469 9.08 7.31 -36.64
CA MET A 469 9.90 7.70 -35.48
C MET A 469 9.45 9.08 -34.97
N LYS A 470 9.11 9.18 -33.68
CA LYS A 470 9.03 10.45 -32.94
C LYS A 470 10.14 10.49 -31.90
N THR A 471 10.99 11.51 -31.95
CA THR A 471 12.03 11.72 -30.94
C THR A 471 11.59 12.75 -29.89
N VAL A 472 12.13 12.62 -28.68
CA VAL A 472 11.89 13.54 -27.57
C VAL A 472 13.20 13.89 -26.88
N GLU A 473 13.29 15.09 -26.30
CA GLU A 473 14.49 15.57 -25.57
C GLU A 473 14.28 15.62 -24.05
N ASN A 474 13.05 15.90 -23.60
CA ASN A 474 12.79 16.31 -22.20
C ASN A 474 12.15 15.22 -21.31
N SER A 475 11.36 14.33 -21.89
CA SER A 475 10.69 13.24 -21.17
C SER A 475 10.26 12.15 -22.13
N CYS A 476 10.62 10.90 -21.82
CA CYS A 476 10.19 9.71 -22.53
C CYS A 476 9.59 8.72 -21.54
N GLU A 477 8.27 8.59 -21.56
CA GLU A 477 7.53 7.63 -20.72
C GLU A 477 7.60 6.22 -21.35
N ASN A 478 7.46 5.17 -20.54
CA ASN A 478 7.49 3.79 -21.03
C ASN A 478 6.06 3.22 -21.12
N PHE A 479 5.53 3.15 -22.34
CA PHE A 479 4.19 2.64 -22.59
C PHE A 479 4.03 2.08 -24.00
N ALA A 480 2.96 1.32 -24.24
CA ALA A 480 2.46 1.06 -25.58
C ALA A 480 0.94 1.20 -25.64
N VAL A 481 0.45 1.73 -26.75
CA VAL A 481 -0.98 1.82 -27.08
C VAL A 481 -1.21 1.08 -28.39
N ILE A 482 -2.10 0.09 -28.37
CA ILE A 482 -2.48 -0.72 -29.53
C ILE A 482 -3.95 -0.47 -29.81
N ASP A 483 -4.25 -0.12 -31.07
CA ASP A 483 -5.58 0.17 -31.60
C ASP A 483 -6.39 1.19 -30.77
N GLN A 484 -5.68 2.14 -30.16
CA GLN A 484 -6.25 3.20 -29.30
C GLN A 484 -7.08 2.66 -28.12
N GLU A 485 -6.81 1.43 -27.69
CA GLU A 485 -7.65 0.75 -26.71
C GLU A 485 -6.85 -0.11 -25.73
N ILE A 486 -5.91 -0.94 -26.22
CA ILE A 486 -5.05 -1.75 -25.34
C ILE A 486 -3.84 -0.92 -24.92
N VAL A 487 -3.70 -0.73 -23.62
CA VAL A 487 -2.65 0.06 -23.00
C VAL A 487 -1.72 -0.84 -22.20
N TRP A 488 -0.44 -0.69 -22.45
CA TRP A 488 0.64 -1.20 -21.64
C TRP A 488 1.38 -0.03 -21.00
N TYR A 489 1.49 0.03 -19.68
CA TYR A 489 2.15 1.14 -19.00
C TYR A 489 2.85 0.69 -17.73
N GLY A 490 4.09 1.16 -17.49
CA GLY A 490 4.85 0.79 -16.30
C GLY A 490 6.32 1.09 -16.44
N ASN A 491 7.16 0.43 -15.62
CA ASN A 491 8.61 0.69 -15.63
C ASN A 491 9.40 -0.33 -16.47
N ILE A 492 8.74 -1.09 -17.34
CA ILE A 492 9.40 -1.97 -18.31
C ILE A 492 9.77 -1.15 -19.54
N HIS A 493 11.05 -1.16 -19.91
CA HIS A 493 11.52 -0.64 -21.19
C HIS A 493 11.19 -1.64 -22.31
N LEU A 494 10.06 -1.44 -23.00
CA LEU A 494 9.53 -2.38 -23.99
C LEU A 494 10.53 -2.72 -25.12
N LEU A 495 11.38 -1.77 -25.47
CA LEU A 495 12.43 -1.91 -26.50
C LEU A 495 13.84 -2.04 -25.91
N GLY A 496 13.97 -2.03 -24.58
CA GLY A 496 15.24 -2.07 -23.87
C GLY A 496 15.49 -3.40 -23.16
N LYS A 497 16.52 -3.41 -22.31
CA LYS A 497 16.73 -4.50 -21.34
C LYS A 497 15.79 -4.29 -20.15
N GLU A 498 14.97 -5.28 -19.87
CA GLU A 498 14.12 -5.34 -18.67
C GLU A 498 14.83 -6.00 -17.49
N LYS A 499 14.43 -5.64 -16.27
CA LYS A 499 14.80 -6.31 -15.03
C LYS A 499 13.66 -7.19 -14.55
N ILE A 500 13.99 -8.27 -13.85
CA ILE A 500 13.00 -9.17 -13.21
C ILE A 500 12.05 -8.38 -12.29
N GLU A 501 12.55 -7.32 -11.68
CA GLU A 501 11.77 -6.49 -10.77
C GLU A 501 10.84 -5.48 -11.43
N ASP A 502 10.96 -5.26 -12.74
CA ASP A 502 10.12 -4.31 -13.46
C ASP A 502 8.70 -4.85 -13.61
N ASN A 503 7.71 -3.95 -13.60
CA ASN A 503 6.29 -4.28 -13.67
C ASN A 503 5.60 -3.39 -14.70
N ILE A 504 4.62 -3.98 -15.38
CA ILE A 504 3.80 -3.28 -16.35
C ILE A 504 2.34 -3.67 -16.15
N MET A 505 1.45 -2.69 -16.21
CA MET A 505 0.03 -2.96 -16.30
C MET A 505 -0.38 -3.09 -17.76
N ARG A 506 -1.35 -3.98 -17.99
CA ARG A 506 -2.11 -4.06 -19.22
C ARG A 506 -3.56 -3.72 -18.90
N VAL A 507 -4.15 -2.78 -19.62
CA VAL A 507 -5.55 -2.39 -19.46
C VAL A 507 -6.18 -2.12 -20.81
N LYS A 508 -7.43 -2.54 -21.00
CA LYS A 508 -8.22 -2.22 -22.18
C LYS A 508 -9.16 -1.06 -21.87
N ASP A 509 -8.74 0.16 -22.22
CA ASP A 509 -9.47 1.37 -21.88
C ASP A 509 -9.13 2.50 -22.88
N LYS A 510 -10.13 2.92 -23.66
CA LYS A 510 -9.98 4.00 -24.65
C LYS A 510 -9.67 5.35 -24.03
N LYS A 511 -10.16 5.62 -22.81
CA LYS A 511 -9.90 6.88 -22.12
C LYS A 511 -8.44 6.93 -21.67
N ILE A 512 -7.93 5.86 -21.08
CA ILE A 512 -6.50 5.76 -20.70
C ILE A 512 -5.61 5.83 -21.94
N ALA A 513 -5.99 5.14 -23.02
CA ALA A 513 -5.25 5.19 -24.28
C ALA A 513 -5.20 6.62 -24.84
N ALA A 514 -6.33 7.33 -24.86
CA ALA A 514 -6.39 8.72 -25.30
C ALA A 514 -5.54 9.64 -24.40
N GLU A 515 -5.61 9.47 -23.08
CA GLU A 515 -4.81 10.23 -22.12
C GLU A 515 -3.31 10.06 -22.42
N LEU A 516 -2.80 8.83 -22.51
CA LEU A 516 -1.38 8.56 -22.83
C LEU A 516 -0.96 9.08 -24.21
N MET A 517 -1.83 8.96 -25.21
CA MET A 517 -1.57 9.48 -26.55
C MET A 517 -1.48 11.01 -26.54
N GLU A 518 -2.34 11.70 -25.80
CA GLU A 518 -2.19 13.14 -25.60
C GLU A 518 -0.87 13.49 -24.89
N LEU A 519 -0.45 12.70 -23.89
CA LEU A 519 0.80 12.94 -23.18
C LEU A 519 2.01 12.84 -24.11
N ALA A 520 1.99 11.86 -25.01
CA ALA A 520 3.14 11.56 -25.85
C ALA A 520 3.20 12.40 -27.14
N PHE A 521 2.08 12.98 -27.56
CA PHE A 521 1.99 13.79 -28.79
C PHE A 521 1.90 15.30 -28.59
N GLN A 522 1.86 15.78 -27.34
CA GLN A 522 2.28 17.14 -26.99
C GLN A 522 3.77 17.35 -27.30
#